data_AF-A0A934TDE0-F1
#
_entry.id   AF-A0A934TDE0-F1
#
_cell.length_a   1.000
_cell.length_b   1.000
_cell.length_c   1.000
_cell.angle_alpha   90.00
_cell.angle_beta   90.00
_cell.angle_gamma   90.00
#
_symmetry.space_group_name_H-M   'P 1'
#
loop_
_entity.id
_entity.type
_entity.pdbx_description
1 polymer ?
#
loop_
_entity_poly.entity_id
_entity_poly.type
_entity_poly.pdbx_seq_one_letter_code
_entity_poly.pdbx_strand_id
1 'polypeptide(L)'
;MKKFIYLICLIVVLFVACNSDNENDVRTMRVQSIDLSDFNLYQGIDTTAVNFNNLKKRDLIVRYFTAGGRLAFNYALYDSITFQFNADRLTYTHEKKFKILSTYTFRNDSLFINKSDGSSLFIALGSSPENLYRRKSLIRFPLTEKKDTAFALDEILNLEKSLKIAKDISNRDFVNPTDTIAWCNIIYNIE
;
A
#
# COMPACT_ATOMS: atom_id res chain seq x y z
N MET A 1 57.59 29.55 19.92
CA MET A 1 56.63 29.59 18.79
C MET A 1 56.48 28.25 18.05
N LYS A 2 57.54 27.45 17.85
CA LYS A 2 57.42 26.13 17.18
C LYS A 2 56.48 25.12 17.87
N LYS A 3 56.41 25.12 19.20
CA LYS A 3 55.53 24.22 19.99
C LYS A 3 54.02 24.52 19.81
N PHE A 4 53.66 25.76 19.48
CA PHE A 4 52.26 26.15 19.23
C PHE A 4 51.75 25.65 17.87
N ILE A 5 52.64 25.54 16.88
CA ILE A 5 52.30 25.03 15.54
C ILE A 5 51.91 23.55 15.60
N TYR A 6 52.61 22.77 16.43
CA TYR A 6 52.28 21.35 16.62
C TYR A 6 50.94 21.15 17.33
N LEU A 7 50.56 22.03 18.27
CA LEU A 7 49.26 21.97 18.94
C LEU A 7 48.12 22.28 17.97
N ILE A 8 48.31 23.25 17.07
CA ILE A 8 47.32 23.61 16.04
C ILE A 8 47.16 22.47 15.02
N CYS A 9 48.27 21.83 14.59
CA CYS A 9 48.18 20.66 13.70
C CYS A 9 47.45 19.48 14.35
N LEU A 10 47.66 19.22 15.65
CA LEU A 10 46.99 18.14 16.37
C LEU A 10 45.48 18.39 16.49
N ILE A 11 45.07 19.65 16.71
CA ILE A 11 43.66 20.04 16.78
C ILE A 11 42.98 19.89 15.42
N VAL A 12 43.65 20.26 14.32
CA VAL A 12 43.08 20.08 12.96
C VAL A 12 42.91 18.60 12.60
N VAL A 13 43.82 17.72 13.02
CA VAL A 13 43.68 16.27 12.79
C VAL A 13 42.53 15.66 13.61
N LEU A 14 42.26 16.19 14.81
CA LEU A 14 41.09 15.77 15.62
C LEU A 14 39.75 16.21 15.01
N PHE A 15 39.71 17.30 14.23
CA PHE A 15 38.49 17.74 13.52
C PHE A 15 38.25 17.00 12.20
N VAL A 16 39.27 16.41 11.57
CA VAL A 16 39.10 15.61 10.33
C VAL A 16 38.69 14.16 10.63
N ALA A 17 38.92 13.67 11.86
CA ALA A 17 38.57 12.30 12.27
C ALA A 17 37.07 12.10 12.60
N CYS A 18 36.27 13.16 12.63
CA CYS A 18 34.81 13.10 12.83
C CYS A 18 34.03 13.49 11.57
N ASN A 19 34.57 13.23 10.38
CA ASN A 19 33.81 13.36 9.12
C ASN A 19 33.59 12.00 8.45
N SER A 20 33.41 10.96 9.27
CA SER A 20 32.70 9.75 8.84
C SER A 20 31.27 9.81 9.36
N ASP A 21 30.54 10.85 8.96
CA ASP A 21 29.09 10.73 8.84
C ASP A 21 28.82 9.76 7.68
N ASN A 22 29.05 8.47 7.93
CA ASN A 22 28.20 7.45 7.34
C ASN A 22 26.89 7.53 8.12
N GLU A 23 26.15 8.61 7.85
CA GLU A 23 24.70 8.66 7.98
C GLU A 23 24.18 7.47 7.17
N ASN A 24 24.04 6.33 7.84
CA ASN A 24 23.01 5.37 7.48
C ASN A 24 21.70 6.13 7.66
N ASP A 25 21.31 6.88 6.63
CA ASP A 25 20.11 7.72 6.64
C ASP A 25 18.94 6.87 7.09
N VAL A 26 18.55 7.05 8.35
CA VAL A 26 17.47 6.30 8.96
C VAL A 26 16.19 6.85 8.36
N ARG A 27 15.79 6.30 7.21
CA ARG A 27 14.62 6.77 6.49
C ARG A 27 13.37 6.07 7.02
N THR A 28 12.54 6.85 7.69
CA THR A 28 11.22 6.41 8.16
C THR A 28 10.18 6.75 7.11
N MET A 29 9.55 5.73 6.52
CA MET A 29 8.51 5.85 5.51
C MET A 29 7.15 5.43 6.07
N ARG A 30 6.09 6.07 5.57
CA ARG A 30 4.70 5.77 5.93
C ARG A 30 3.80 6.00 4.73
N VAL A 31 2.56 5.54 4.81
CA VAL A 31 1.56 5.91 3.79
C VAL A 31 1.36 7.43 3.84
N GLN A 32 1.60 8.10 2.71
CA GLN A 32 1.43 9.56 2.57
C GLN A 32 0.25 9.89 1.66
N SER A 33 -0.02 9.05 0.66
CA SER A 33 -1.11 9.26 -0.28
C SER A 33 -1.81 7.97 -0.65
N ILE A 34 -3.08 8.12 -1.04
CA ILE A 34 -3.94 7.02 -1.48
C ILE A 34 -4.39 7.36 -2.89
N ASP A 35 -4.08 6.48 -3.85
CA ASP A 35 -4.59 6.57 -5.21
C ASP A 35 -5.85 5.73 -5.37
N LEU A 36 -6.86 6.38 -5.94
CA LEU A 36 -8.21 5.85 -6.18
C LEU A 36 -8.60 6.04 -7.65
N SER A 37 -7.64 6.37 -8.53
CA SER A 37 -7.90 6.64 -9.95
C SER A 37 -8.51 5.44 -10.68
N ASP A 38 -8.23 4.22 -10.22
CA ASP A 38 -8.73 2.99 -10.82
C ASP A 38 -10.14 2.60 -10.33
N PHE A 39 -10.95 3.57 -9.91
CA PHE A 39 -12.36 3.35 -9.62
C PHE A 39 -13.16 3.17 -10.91
N ASN A 40 -13.83 2.03 -10.99
CA ASN A 40 -14.62 1.62 -12.13
C ASN A 40 -16.04 1.23 -11.70
N LEU A 41 -16.99 1.52 -12.59
CA LEU A 41 -18.38 1.10 -12.46
C LEU A 41 -18.84 0.46 -13.76
N TYR A 42 -19.40 -0.73 -13.64
CA TYR A 42 -20.09 -1.45 -14.70
C TYR A 42 -21.58 -1.48 -14.38
N GLN A 43 -22.41 -1.12 -15.35
CA GLN A 43 -23.86 -1.23 -15.27
C GLN A 43 -24.34 -2.00 -16.51
N GLY A 44 -25.22 -2.98 -16.34
CA GLY A 44 -25.60 -3.88 -17.43
C GLY A 44 -26.19 -3.19 -18.68
N ILE A 45 -26.10 -3.91 -19.80
CA ILE A 45 -26.44 -3.57 -21.20
C ILE A 45 -25.57 -2.49 -21.87
N ASP A 46 -25.03 -1.50 -21.15
CA ASP A 46 -24.09 -0.56 -21.74
C ASP A 46 -22.65 -1.09 -21.55
N THR A 47 -22.08 -1.69 -22.60
CA THR A 47 -20.82 -2.46 -22.59
C THR A 47 -19.57 -1.64 -22.24
N THR A 48 -19.72 -0.39 -21.82
CA THR A 48 -18.63 0.52 -21.54
C THR A 48 -18.54 0.74 -20.03
N ALA A 49 -17.52 0.17 -19.39
CA ALA A 49 -17.19 0.54 -18.02
C ALA A 49 -17.05 2.07 -17.93
N VAL A 50 -17.86 2.71 -17.09
CA VAL A 50 -17.75 4.15 -16.86
C VAL A 50 -16.51 4.34 -16.00
N ASN A 51 -15.41 4.65 -16.67
CA ASN A 51 -14.15 5.01 -16.06
C ASN A 51 -14.32 6.39 -15.41
N PHE A 52 -14.47 6.45 -14.09
CA PHE A 52 -14.46 7.70 -13.32
C PHE A 52 -13.03 8.27 -13.14
N ASN A 53 -12.09 7.86 -14.01
CA ASN A 53 -10.63 7.95 -13.97
C ASN A 53 -10.04 9.33 -13.57
N ASN A 54 -10.85 10.40 -13.60
CA ASN A 54 -10.41 11.76 -13.29
C ASN A 54 -10.86 12.29 -11.93
N LEU A 55 -11.63 11.53 -11.16
CA LEU A 55 -12.12 11.96 -9.86
C LEU A 55 -11.48 11.08 -8.78
N LYS A 56 -10.31 11.50 -8.27
CA LYS A 56 -9.72 11.06 -6.98
C LYS A 56 -10.62 11.42 -5.77
N LYS A 57 -11.94 11.48 -5.98
CA LYS A 57 -12.96 11.87 -5.02
C LYS A 57 -13.22 10.70 -4.08
N ARG A 58 -12.67 10.81 -2.88
CA ARG A 58 -12.90 9.87 -1.77
C ARG A 58 -14.39 9.61 -1.53
N ASP A 59 -15.26 10.60 -1.78
CA ASP A 59 -16.71 10.48 -1.59
C ASP A 59 -17.36 9.39 -2.43
N LEU A 60 -16.86 9.13 -3.66
CA LEU A 60 -17.38 8.05 -4.51
C LEU A 60 -17.03 6.69 -3.91
N ILE A 61 -15.79 6.53 -3.47
CA ILE A 61 -15.33 5.30 -2.81
C ILE A 61 -16.10 5.07 -1.51
N VAL A 62 -16.32 6.11 -0.71
CA VAL A 62 -17.12 6.00 0.52
C VAL A 62 -18.57 5.61 0.19
N ARG A 63 -19.20 6.25 -0.79
CA ARG A 63 -20.58 5.95 -1.19
C ARG A 63 -20.73 4.53 -1.71
N TYR A 64 -19.86 4.12 -2.63
CA TYR A 64 -19.94 2.80 -3.25
C TYR A 64 -19.42 1.71 -2.33
N PHE A 65 -18.42 1.90 -1.49
CA PHE A 65 -17.89 0.81 -0.67
C PHE A 65 -18.32 0.85 0.80
N THR A 66 -19.34 1.63 1.14
CA THR A 66 -20.05 1.52 2.41
C THR A 66 -21.23 0.56 2.29
N ALA A 67 -21.20 -0.53 3.03
CA ALA A 67 -22.29 -1.50 3.14
C ALA A 67 -22.63 -1.71 4.62
N GLY A 68 -23.91 -1.64 4.98
CA GLY A 68 -24.35 -1.81 6.39
C GLY A 68 -23.76 -0.79 7.36
N GLY A 69 -23.48 0.44 6.90
CA GLY A 69 -22.89 1.51 7.72
C GLY A 69 -21.39 1.36 7.98
N ARG A 70 -20.71 0.39 7.35
CA ARG A 70 -19.27 0.19 7.46
C ARG A 70 -18.60 0.27 6.10
N LEU A 71 -17.46 0.94 6.04
CA LEU A 71 -16.59 0.90 4.87
C LEU A 71 -16.00 -0.50 4.71
N ALA A 72 -16.06 -1.03 3.50
CA ALA A 72 -15.48 -2.33 3.16
C ALA A 72 -13.95 -2.35 3.33
N PHE A 73 -13.32 -1.18 3.35
CA PHE A 73 -11.92 -1.02 3.72
C PHE A 73 -11.76 -0.11 4.92
N ASN A 74 -10.93 -0.53 5.87
CA ASN A 74 -10.49 0.29 6.98
C ASN A 74 -9.15 0.92 6.64
N TYR A 75 -9.13 2.22 6.35
CA TYR A 75 -7.90 2.98 6.06
C TYR A 75 -6.88 2.89 7.19
N ALA A 76 -7.32 2.76 8.45
CA ALA A 76 -6.43 2.66 9.60
C ALA A 76 -5.55 1.40 9.58
N LEU A 77 -5.98 0.33 8.92
CA LEU A 77 -5.16 -0.89 8.74
C LEU A 77 -3.96 -0.67 7.80
N TYR A 78 -3.96 0.42 7.04
CA TYR A 78 -2.92 0.73 6.05
C TYR A 78 -2.15 2.00 6.41
N ASP A 79 -2.81 3.00 7.02
CA ASP A 79 -2.19 4.26 7.44
C ASP A 79 -1.37 4.14 8.75
N SER A 80 -1.57 3.06 9.53
CA SER A 80 -0.90 2.87 10.84
C SER A 80 0.45 2.15 10.75
N ILE A 81 0.98 1.97 9.54
CA ILE A 81 2.21 1.24 9.28
C ILE A 81 3.37 2.19 9.05
N THR A 82 4.52 1.84 9.64
CA THR A 82 5.75 2.60 9.48
C THR A 82 6.90 1.64 9.16
N PHE A 83 7.71 2.04 8.18
CA PHE A 83 8.90 1.35 7.71
C PHE A 83 10.11 2.18 8.05
N GLN A 84 11.16 1.59 8.62
CA GLN A 84 12.41 2.30 8.85
C GLN A 84 13.56 1.44 8.31
N PHE A 85 14.18 1.93 7.24
CA PHE A 85 15.34 1.28 6.62
C PHE A 85 16.61 1.66 7.36
N ASN A 86 17.37 0.64 7.76
CA ASN A 86 18.65 0.77 8.43
C ASN A 86 19.63 -0.19 7.73
N ALA A 87 20.23 0.26 6.63
CA ALA A 87 21.10 -0.55 5.76
C ALA A 87 20.43 -1.88 5.33
N ASP A 88 20.92 -3.03 5.81
CA ASP A 88 20.42 -4.38 5.50
C ASP A 88 19.18 -4.78 6.31
N ARG A 89 18.73 -3.92 7.23
CA ARG A 89 17.59 -4.18 8.12
C ARG A 89 16.42 -3.26 7.87
N LEU A 90 15.24 -3.81 8.05
CA LEU A 90 13.96 -3.11 8.03
C LEU A 90 13.31 -3.24 9.39
N THR A 91 12.91 -2.11 9.96
CA THR A 91 11.98 -2.07 11.08
C THR A 91 10.57 -1.88 10.54
N TYR A 92 9.69 -2.86 10.74
CA TYR A 92 8.27 -2.80 10.44
C TYR A 92 7.48 -2.54 11.72
N THR A 93 6.70 -1.46 11.76
CA THR A 93 5.85 -1.11 12.91
C THR A 93 4.38 -1.07 12.50
N HIS A 94 3.50 -1.74 13.24
CA HIS A 94 2.05 -1.71 13.04
C HIS A 94 1.33 -1.18 14.29
N GLU A 95 0.48 -0.15 14.11
CA GLU A 95 -0.35 0.45 15.16
C GLU A 95 0.42 0.84 16.45
N LYS A 96 1.73 1.10 16.35
CA LYS A 96 2.64 1.35 17.49
C LYS A 96 2.68 0.21 18.54
N LYS A 97 2.12 -0.96 18.26
CA LYS A 97 2.05 -2.11 19.17
C LYS A 97 3.01 -3.23 18.80
N PHE A 98 3.25 -3.42 17.51
CA PHE A 98 4.13 -4.47 17.01
C PHE A 98 5.31 -3.84 16.28
N LYS A 99 6.53 -4.23 16.64
CA LYS A 99 7.77 -3.79 16.01
C LYS A 99 8.60 -5.02 15.66
N ILE A 100 8.87 -5.21 14.36
CA ILE A 100 9.70 -6.31 13.85
C ILE A 100 10.95 -5.68 13.26
N LEU A 101 12.12 -6.08 13.73
CA LEU A 101 13.41 -5.73 13.11
C LEU A 101 13.96 -6.99 12.46
N SER A 102 14.11 -6.97 11.13
CA SER A 102 14.70 -8.10 10.41
C SER A 102 15.43 -7.68 9.15
N THR A 103 16.22 -8.58 8.58
CA THR A 103 16.73 -8.41 7.21
C THR A 103 15.58 -8.44 6.22
N TYR A 104 15.76 -7.76 5.09
CA TYR A 104 14.75 -7.69 4.04
C TYR A 104 15.35 -8.03 2.69
N THR A 105 14.48 -8.30 1.71
CA THR A 105 14.89 -8.61 0.35
C THR A 105 13.82 -8.16 -0.62
N PHE A 106 14.26 -7.55 -1.73
CA PHE A 106 13.42 -7.25 -2.88
C PHE A 106 13.44 -8.44 -3.85
N ARG A 107 12.26 -8.91 -4.25
CA ARG A 107 12.09 -9.96 -5.27
C ARG A 107 10.87 -9.64 -6.12
N ASN A 108 11.03 -9.56 -7.43
CA ASN A 108 9.92 -9.37 -8.40
C ASN A 108 8.95 -8.24 -7.98
N ASP A 109 9.47 -7.01 -7.81
CA ASP A 109 8.70 -5.84 -7.38
C ASP A 109 7.96 -6.02 -6.05
N SER A 110 8.53 -6.80 -5.14
CA SER A 110 7.97 -7.03 -3.82
C SER A 110 9.05 -7.00 -2.75
N LEU A 111 8.78 -6.28 -1.68
CA LEU A 111 9.57 -6.20 -0.46
C LEU A 111 9.10 -7.28 0.51
N PHE A 112 10.06 -8.06 1.02
CA PHE A 112 9.83 -9.06 2.06
C PHE A 112 10.77 -8.83 3.24
N ILE A 113 10.29 -9.10 4.46
CA ILE A 113 11.18 -9.36 5.59
C ILE A 113 11.43 -10.85 5.72
N ASN A 114 12.66 -11.21 6.09
CA ASN A 114 13.03 -12.59 6.36
C ASN A 114 12.68 -12.93 7.82
N LYS A 115 12.10 -14.09 8.06
CA LYS A 115 11.85 -14.59 9.41
C LYS A 115 13.02 -15.45 9.86
N SER A 116 13.12 -15.67 11.16
CA SER A 116 14.16 -16.50 11.76
C SER A 116 14.09 -17.97 11.33
N ASP A 117 12.93 -18.45 10.88
CA ASP A 117 12.70 -19.80 10.36
C ASP A 117 13.08 -19.96 8.88
N GLY A 118 13.62 -18.91 8.25
CA GLY A 118 13.99 -18.87 6.83
C GLY A 118 12.83 -18.58 5.88
N SER A 119 11.59 -18.53 6.37
CA SER A 119 10.46 -18.06 5.57
C SER A 119 10.49 -16.54 5.39
N SER A 120 9.70 -16.01 4.46
CA SER A 120 9.60 -14.57 4.21
C SER A 120 8.17 -14.07 4.43
N LEU A 121 8.03 -12.85 4.92
CA LEU A 121 6.75 -12.15 5.04
C LEU A 121 6.69 -11.01 4.02
N PHE A 122 5.64 -10.98 3.21
CA PHE A 122 5.37 -9.87 2.29
C PHE A 122 5.03 -8.59 3.05
N ILE A 123 5.63 -7.48 2.62
CA ILE A 123 5.46 -6.17 3.26
C ILE A 123 4.80 -5.17 2.32
N ALA A 124 5.40 -4.94 1.15
CA ALA A 124 4.99 -3.94 0.19
C ALA A 124 5.37 -4.36 -1.23
N LEU A 125 4.75 -3.75 -2.23
CA LEU A 125 5.17 -3.78 -3.62
C LEU A 125 6.19 -2.67 -3.86
N GLY A 126 7.06 -2.85 -4.85
CA GLY A 126 8.15 -1.95 -5.18
C GLY A 126 9.48 -2.65 -5.31
N SER A 127 10.38 -2.05 -6.08
CA SER A 127 11.73 -2.57 -6.35
C SER A 127 12.82 -1.87 -5.54
N SER A 128 12.50 -0.76 -4.88
CA SER A 128 13.43 0.02 -4.06
C SER A 128 12.70 0.73 -2.92
N PRO A 129 13.41 1.18 -1.87
CA PRO A 129 12.81 1.91 -0.76
C PRO A 129 12.05 3.18 -1.21
N GLU A 130 12.52 3.86 -2.25
CA GLU A 130 11.95 5.13 -2.74
C GLU A 130 10.62 4.95 -3.48
N ASN A 131 10.29 3.73 -3.88
CA ASN A 131 9.11 3.43 -4.68
C ASN A 131 8.36 2.24 -4.10
N LEU A 132 7.88 2.41 -2.87
CA LEU A 132 7.08 1.41 -2.17
C LEU A 132 5.61 1.78 -2.19
N TYR A 133 4.77 0.78 -2.35
CA TYR A 133 3.33 0.94 -2.20
C TYR A 133 2.68 -0.35 -1.71
N ARG A 134 1.48 -0.24 -1.15
CA ARG A 134 0.60 -1.40 -0.93
C ARG A 134 -0.59 -1.28 -1.86
N ARG A 135 -1.20 -2.42 -2.18
CA ARG A 135 -2.43 -2.45 -2.98
C ARG A 135 -3.49 -3.24 -2.26
N LYS A 136 -4.72 -2.74 -2.30
CA LYS A 136 -5.92 -3.51 -2.01
C LYS A 136 -7.00 -3.18 -3.00
N SER A 137 -7.75 -4.18 -3.37
CA SER A 137 -8.80 -4.01 -4.36
C SER A 137 -10.14 -4.12 -3.67
N LEU A 138 -11.06 -3.23 -4.01
CA LEU A 138 -12.43 -3.30 -3.55
C LEU A 138 -13.32 -3.75 -4.68
N ILE A 139 -14.33 -4.54 -4.34
CA ILE A 139 -15.41 -4.91 -5.24
C ILE A 139 -16.74 -4.79 -4.53
N ARG A 140 -17.75 -4.30 -5.23
CA ARG A 140 -19.14 -4.28 -4.80
C ARG A 140 -20.03 -4.78 -5.91
N PHE A 141 -21.03 -5.56 -5.53
CA PHE A 141 -22.05 -6.06 -6.43
C PHE A 141 -23.30 -6.50 -5.64
N PRO A 142 -24.49 -6.45 -6.26
CA PRO A 142 -25.71 -6.93 -5.62
C PRO A 142 -25.62 -8.44 -5.37
N LEU A 143 -25.56 -8.81 -4.10
CA LEU A 143 -25.61 -10.20 -3.64
C LEU A 143 -26.96 -10.85 -3.99
N THR A 144 -28.05 -10.08 -3.86
CA THR A 144 -29.39 -10.42 -4.35
C THR A 144 -30.04 -9.16 -4.94
N GLU A 145 -31.24 -9.26 -5.48
CA GLU A 145 -32.00 -8.09 -5.96
C GLU A 145 -32.23 -7.01 -4.89
N LYS A 146 -32.18 -7.38 -3.60
CA LYS A 146 -32.48 -6.48 -2.47
C LYS A 146 -31.30 -6.27 -1.52
N LYS A 147 -30.19 -6.98 -1.72
CA LYS A 147 -29.03 -6.96 -0.83
C LYS A 147 -27.76 -6.76 -1.63
N ASP A 148 -26.92 -5.85 -1.16
CA ASP A 148 -25.64 -5.53 -1.75
C ASP A 148 -24.49 -6.01 -0.85
N THR A 149 -23.30 -6.18 -1.43
CA THR A 149 -22.11 -6.59 -0.69
C THR A 149 -20.88 -5.86 -1.19
N ALA A 150 -19.93 -5.61 -0.30
CA ALA A 150 -18.65 -5.00 -0.63
C ALA A 150 -17.52 -5.75 0.07
N PHE A 151 -16.46 -6.08 -0.69
CA PHE A 151 -15.32 -6.87 -0.23
C PHE A 151 -14.00 -6.17 -0.53
N ALA A 152 -12.98 -6.49 0.26
CA ALA A 152 -11.59 -6.13 0.00
C ALA A 152 -10.78 -7.39 -0.33
N LEU A 153 -9.90 -7.29 -1.33
CA LEU A 153 -9.14 -8.40 -1.92
C LEU A 153 -7.66 -8.02 -2.11
N ASP A 154 -6.79 -9.03 -2.16
CA ASP A 154 -5.34 -8.89 -2.36
C ASP A 154 -4.90 -9.00 -3.84
N GLU A 155 -5.84 -9.10 -4.77
CA GLU A 155 -5.58 -9.27 -6.19
C GLU A 155 -5.96 -8.04 -7.02
N ILE A 156 -5.33 -7.85 -8.19
CA ILE A 156 -5.75 -6.82 -9.14
C ILE A 156 -7.07 -7.25 -9.77
N LEU A 157 -8.06 -6.37 -9.71
CA LEU A 157 -9.35 -6.52 -10.35
C LEU A 157 -9.39 -5.82 -11.70
N ASN A 158 -10.11 -6.43 -12.63
CA ASN A 158 -10.59 -5.84 -13.87
C ASN A 158 -12.06 -6.25 -14.04
N LEU A 159 -12.71 -5.88 -15.14
CA LEU A 159 -14.11 -6.24 -15.36
C LEU A 159 -14.33 -7.76 -15.34
N GLU A 160 -13.49 -8.53 -16.05
CA GLU A 160 -13.61 -9.99 -16.16
C GLU A 160 -13.53 -10.67 -14.79
N LYS A 161 -12.50 -10.35 -14.00
CA LYS A 161 -12.33 -10.90 -12.64
C LYS A 161 -13.45 -10.45 -11.72
N SER A 162 -13.86 -9.20 -11.81
CA SER A 162 -14.95 -8.66 -11.00
C SER A 162 -16.26 -9.39 -11.28
N LEU A 163 -16.60 -9.61 -12.55
CA LEU A 163 -17.76 -10.40 -12.97
C LEU A 163 -17.68 -11.84 -12.47
N LYS A 164 -16.50 -12.47 -12.60
CA LYS A 164 -16.29 -13.84 -12.13
C LYS A 164 -16.53 -13.95 -10.62
N ILE A 165 -15.91 -13.09 -9.81
CA ILE A 165 -16.08 -13.07 -8.35
C ILE A 165 -17.54 -12.81 -7.99
N ALA A 166 -18.17 -11.84 -8.64
CA ALA A 166 -19.57 -11.50 -8.40
C ALA A 166 -20.48 -12.70 -8.69
N LYS A 167 -20.26 -13.39 -9.81
CA LYS A 167 -20.99 -14.59 -10.21
C LYS A 167 -20.77 -15.74 -9.23
N ASP A 168 -19.53 -16.01 -8.85
CA ASP A 168 -19.18 -17.11 -7.93
C ASP A 168 -19.83 -16.92 -6.55
N ILE A 169 -19.94 -15.68 -6.07
CA ILE A 169 -20.50 -15.37 -4.74
C ILE A 169 -22.03 -15.25 -4.76
N SER A 170 -22.60 -14.57 -5.76
CA SER A 170 -24.05 -14.29 -5.81
C SER A 170 -24.86 -15.35 -6.56
N ASN A 171 -24.20 -16.21 -7.34
CA ASN A 171 -24.84 -17.15 -8.26
C ASN A 171 -25.74 -16.45 -9.29
N ARG A 172 -25.30 -15.29 -9.81
CA ARG A 172 -26.01 -14.46 -10.82
C ARG A 172 -25.08 -14.11 -11.98
N ASP A 173 -25.65 -13.90 -13.17
CA ASP A 173 -24.90 -13.61 -14.40
C ASP A 173 -24.72 -12.11 -14.71
N PHE A 174 -25.29 -11.22 -13.90
CA PHE A 174 -25.15 -9.75 -14.03
C PHE A 174 -25.45 -9.19 -15.43
N VAL A 175 -26.46 -9.76 -16.10
CA VAL A 175 -26.88 -9.41 -17.46
C VAL A 175 -28.00 -8.37 -17.52
N ASN A 176 -28.66 -8.06 -16.40
CA ASN A 176 -29.77 -7.12 -16.40
C ASN A 176 -29.24 -5.68 -16.47
N PRO A 177 -29.94 -4.75 -17.13
CA PRO A 177 -29.51 -3.35 -17.21
C PRO A 177 -29.45 -2.62 -15.85
N THR A 178 -30.05 -3.20 -14.83
CA THR A 178 -29.98 -2.71 -13.45
C THR A 178 -28.83 -3.32 -12.64
N ASP A 179 -28.18 -4.36 -13.16
CA ASP A 179 -27.04 -4.99 -12.49
C ASP A 179 -25.86 -4.02 -12.49
N THR A 180 -25.31 -3.78 -11.30
CA THR A 180 -24.21 -2.83 -11.10
C THR A 180 -23.06 -3.51 -10.38
N ILE A 181 -21.85 -3.43 -10.94
CA ILE A 181 -20.63 -3.90 -10.30
C ILE A 181 -19.66 -2.73 -10.23
N ALA A 182 -19.12 -2.45 -9.04
CA ALA A 182 -18.09 -1.44 -8.85
C ALA A 182 -16.81 -2.10 -8.37
N TRP A 183 -15.66 -1.66 -8.85
CA TRP A 183 -14.36 -2.07 -8.30
C TRP A 183 -13.37 -0.91 -8.26
N CYS A 184 -12.36 -1.04 -7.41
CA CYS A 184 -11.26 -0.08 -7.33
C CYS A 184 -9.99 -0.79 -6.90
N ASN A 185 -8.92 -0.70 -7.67
CA ASN A 185 -7.59 -1.11 -7.20
C ASN A 185 -6.95 0.09 -6.48
N ILE A 186 -7.00 0.09 -5.16
CA ILE A 186 -6.47 1.18 -4.32
C ILE A 186 -4.96 1.00 -4.17
N ILE A 187 -4.20 2.08 -4.41
CA ILE A 187 -2.76 2.14 -4.18
C ILE A 187 -2.50 3.02 -2.96
N TYR A 188 -1.73 2.52 -2.00
CA TYR A 188 -1.28 3.24 -0.81
C TYR A 188 0.22 3.53 -0.99
N ASN A 189 0.56 4.75 -1.39
CA ASN A 189 1.95 5.13 -1.66
C ASN A 189 2.69 5.40 -0.35
N ILE A 190 3.89 4.84 -0.25
CA ILE A 190 4.76 4.89 0.94
C ILE A 190 5.97 5.76 0.60
N GLU A 191 6.17 6.84 1.35
CA GLU A 191 7.24 7.83 1.12
C GLU A 191 7.96 8.25 2.42
#